data_AF-A0A963Q425-F1
#
_entry.id   AF-A0A963Q425-F1
#
_cell.length_a   1.000
_cell.length_b   1.000
_cell.length_c   1.000
_cell.angle_alpha   90.00
_cell.angle_beta   90.00
_cell.angle_gamma   90.00
#
_symmetry.space_group_name_H-M   'P 1'
#
loop_
_entity.id
_entity.type
_entity.pdbx_description
1 polymer ?
#
loop_
_entity_poly.entity_id
_entity_poly.type
_entity_poly.pdbx_seq_one_letter_code
_entity_poly.pdbx_strand_id
1 'polypeptide(L)'
;MDTFVRDLPKAELHLHIEGTLEPELMFSLAERNGVRLPYPDVEAVRQAYVFDDLQSFLDIYYAGCAVLQTEDDFAALTTAYLRRAAAQGVTHAEIFFDPQTHTDRGVAFGTVVDGITGALEDGERELGVSSELILCFLRHLSAEAAMATLDQAAPFRDRMAAVGLDSSEQGNPPSKFTAVFERARAEGYRAVAHAG
;
A
#
# COMPACT_ATOMS: atom_id res chain seq x y z
N MET A 1 27.03 -13.37 -8.57
CA MET A 1 26.11 -13.65 -7.44
C MET A 1 24.80 -12.91 -7.65
N ASP A 2 24.86 -11.65 -8.05
CA ASP A 2 23.70 -10.76 -8.26
C ASP A 2 22.69 -11.29 -9.30
N THR A 3 23.15 -11.79 -10.45
CA THR A 3 22.27 -12.42 -11.45
C THR A 3 21.56 -13.67 -10.90
N PHE A 4 22.26 -14.51 -10.14
CA PHE A 4 21.67 -15.70 -9.54
C PHE A 4 20.57 -15.32 -8.55
N VAL A 5 20.82 -14.37 -7.64
CA VAL A 5 19.81 -13.91 -6.67
C VAL A 5 18.63 -13.26 -7.38
N ARG A 6 18.87 -12.41 -8.37
CA ARG A 6 17.82 -11.73 -9.14
C ARG A 6 16.93 -12.71 -9.90
N ASP A 7 17.49 -13.75 -10.50
CA ASP A 7 16.75 -14.64 -11.38
C ASP A 7 16.03 -15.79 -10.64
N LEU A 8 16.24 -15.94 -9.33
CA LEU A 8 15.45 -16.88 -8.51
C LEU A 8 13.96 -16.50 -8.53
N PRO A 9 13.03 -17.47 -8.68
CA PRO A 9 11.61 -17.22 -8.43
C PRO A 9 11.38 -16.81 -6.97
N LYS A 10 10.64 -15.73 -6.75
CA LYS A 10 10.35 -15.16 -5.42
C LYS A 10 8.86 -14.93 -5.23
N ALA A 11 8.42 -15.08 -3.99
CA ALA A 11 7.16 -14.49 -3.53
C ALA A 11 7.50 -13.31 -2.61
N GLU A 12 6.91 -12.16 -2.86
CA GLU A 12 7.03 -10.98 -2.00
C GLU A 12 5.75 -10.87 -1.16
N LEU A 13 5.87 -11.12 0.14
CA LEU A 13 4.72 -11.30 1.04
C LEU A 13 4.54 -10.15 2.04
N HIS A 14 5.36 -9.12 1.89
CA HIS A 14 5.38 -7.97 2.79
C HIS A 14 5.84 -6.75 1.99
N LEU A 15 4.88 -6.03 1.42
CA LEU A 15 5.14 -4.82 0.66
C LEU A 15 3.95 -3.87 0.75
N HIS A 16 4.22 -2.62 1.11
CA HIS A 16 3.24 -1.53 1.10
C HIS A 16 3.26 -0.85 -0.26
N ILE A 17 2.11 -0.81 -0.95
CA ILE A 17 2.06 -0.31 -2.32
C ILE A 17 2.44 1.16 -2.42
N GLU A 18 2.03 1.96 -1.44
CA GLU A 18 2.38 3.37 -1.31
C GLU A 18 3.88 3.56 -1.07
N GLY A 19 4.55 2.57 -0.47
CA GLY A 19 5.99 2.53 -0.26
C GLY A 19 6.79 2.31 -1.55
N THR A 20 6.11 1.97 -2.64
CA THR A 20 6.71 1.81 -3.98
C THR A 20 6.69 3.10 -4.80
N LEU A 21 6.16 4.20 -4.25
CA LEU A 21 6.07 5.49 -4.91
C LEU A 21 7.45 6.11 -5.11
N GLU A 22 8.04 5.83 -6.27
CA GLU A 22 9.32 6.41 -6.67
C GLU A 22 9.18 7.93 -6.90
N PRO A 23 10.21 8.73 -6.57
CA PRO A 23 10.18 10.18 -6.69
C PRO A 23 9.76 10.69 -8.09
N GLU A 24 10.19 10.03 -9.16
CA GLU A 24 9.82 10.41 -10.53
C GLU A 24 8.32 10.28 -10.77
N LEU A 25 7.70 9.18 -10.30
CA LEU A 25 6.26 8.99 -10.38
C LEU A 25 5.54 10.02 -9.51
N MET A 26 6.03 10.26 -8.29
CA MET A 26 5.48 11.27 -7.38
C MET A 26 5.36 12.65 -8.05
N PHE A 27 6.41 13.13 -8.71
CA PHE A 27 6.39 14.41 -9.42
C PHE A 27 5.45 14.40 -10.63
N SER A 28 5.44 13.30 -11.41
CA SER A 28 4.53 13.17 -12.55
C SER A 28 3.06 13.21 -12.14
N LEU A 29 2.71 12.54 -11.03
CA LEU A 29 1.34 12.57 -10.48
C LEU A 29 1.00 13.92 -9.87
N ALA A 30 1.97 14.57 -9.18
CA ALA A 30 1.79 15.90 -8.62
C ALA A 30 1.47 16.94 -9.70
N GLU A 31 2.20 16.92 -10.82
CA GLU A 31 1.94 17.79 -11.97
C GLU A 31 0.54 17.53 -12.56
N ARG A 32 0.21 16.25 -12.79
CA ARG A 32 -1.09 15.83 -13.34
C ARG A 32 -2.27 16.30 -12.48
N ASN A 33 -2.13 16.20 -11.15
CA ASN A 33 -3.20 16.47 -10.19
C ASN A 33 -3.16 17.89 -9.62
N GLY A 34 -2.21 18.74 -10.05
CA GLY A 34 -2.05 20.10 -9.54
C GLY A 34 -1.69 20.16 -8.05
N VAL A 35 -1.00 19.13 -7.53
CA VAL A 35 -0.57 19.05 -6.13
C VAL A 35 0.80 19.72 -5.98
N ARG A 36 0.90 20.64 -5.02
CA ARG A 36 2.19 21.24 -4.68
C ARG A 36 2.95 20.33 -3.70
N LEU A 37 4.08 19.80 -4.14
CA LEU A 37 4.99 19.05 -3.28
C LEU A 37 5.80 19.99 -2.36
N PRO A 38 6.18 19.52 -1.15
CA PRO A 38 7.08 20.26 -0.25
C PRO A 38 8.55 20.21 -0.70
N TYR A 39 8.86 19.48 -1.77
CA TYR A 39 10.18 19.34 -2.36
C TYR A 39 10.26 20.04 -3.71
N PRO A 40 11.40 20.70 -4.02
CA PRO A 40 11.56 21.43 -5.28
C PRO A 40 11.75 20.52 -6.50
N ASP A 41 12.34 19.35 -6.33
CA ASP A 41 12.66 18.40 -7.39
C ASP A 41 12.83 16.96 -6.86
N VAL A 42 13.00 16.02 -7.79
CA VAL A 42 13.22 14.58 -7.55
C VAL A 42 14.44 14.34 -6.66
N GLU A 43 15.52 15.09 -6.87
CA GLU A 43 16.78 14.91 -6.15
C GLU A 43 16.62 15.30 -4.67
N ALA A 44 15.87 16.36 -4.38
CA ALA A 44 15.54 16.77 -3.02
C ALA A 44 14.73 15.70 -2.27
N VAL A 45 13.82 14.98 -2.94
CA VAL A 45 13.12 13.84 -2.33
C VAL A 45 14.09 12.70 -2.03
N ARG A 46 14.98 12.36 -2.96
CA ARG A 46 15.99 11.31 -2.76
C ARG A 46 16.92 11.62 -1.59
N GLN A 47 17.31 12.89 -1.42
CA GLN A 47 18.12 13.35 -0.29
C GLN A 47 17.35 13.32 1.04
N ALA A 48 16.02 13.41 1.00
CA ALA A 48 15.18 13.28 2.17
C ALA A 48 14.99 11.81 2.62
N TYR A 49 15.39 10.81 1.82
CA TYR A 49 15.31 9.38 2.18
C TYR A 49 16.44 8.97 3.13
N VAL A 50 16.60 9.72 4.22
CA VAL A 50 17.49 9.43 5.34
C VAL A 50 16.63 9.49 6.60
N PHE A 51 16.43 8.34 7.23
CA PHE A 51 15.47 8.17 8.32
C PHE A 51 16.19 7.78 9.61
N ASP A 52 15.87 8.47 10.70
CA ASP A 52 16.40 8.18 12.03
C ASP A 52 15.57 7.10 12.75
N ASP A 53 14.26 7.07 12.45
CA ASP A 53 13.29 6.13 12.99
C ASP A 53 12.08 5.93 12.05
N LEU A 54 11.16 5.05 12.44
CA LEU A 54 9.93 4.78 11.69
C LEU A 54 9.08 6.05 11.48
N GLN A 55 9.05 6.97 12.45
CA GLN A 55 8.20 8.16 12.36
C GLN A 55 8.72 9.12 11.29
N SER A 56 10.04 9.33 11.24
CA SER A 56 10.68 10.17 10.21
C SER A 56 10.44 9.64 8.78
N PHE A 57 10.34 8.30 8.61
CA PHE A 57 9.93 7.69 7.35
C PHE A 57 8.44 7.92 7.04
N LEU A 58 7.57 7.67 8.01
CA LEU A 58 6.12 7.80 7.83
C LEU A 58 5.69 9.22 7.46
N ASP A 59 6.37 10.24 7.99
CA ASP A 59 6.07 11.64 7.67
C ASP A 59 6.26 11.93 6.17
N ILE A 60 7.32 11.40 5.56
CA ILE A 60 7.61 11.54 4.13
C ILE A 60 6.67 10.66 3.30
N TYR A 61 6.43 9.43 3.75
CA TYR A 61 5.51 8.49 3.11
C TYR A 61 4.09 9.06 2.98
N TYR A 62 3.51 9.58 4.07
CA TYR A 62 2.16 10.14 4.06
C TYR A 62 2.10 11.46 3.27
N ALA A 63 3.15 12.27 3.29
CA ALA A 63 3.25 13.45 2.42
C ALA A 63 3.30 13.06 0.93
N GLY A 64 4.02 12.00 0.58
CA GLY A 64 4.09 11.45 -0.78
C GLY A 64 2.74 10.97 -1.27
N CYS A 65 1.94 10.34 -0.41
CA CYS A 65 0.60 9.85 -0.76
C CYS A 65 -0.36 10.95 -1.25
N ALA A 66 -0.10 12.23 -0.95
CA ALA A 66 -0.95 13.36 -1.36
C ALA A 66 -1.19 13.45 -2.88
N VAL A 67 -0.26 12.90 -3.68
CA VAL A 67 -0.35 12.89 -5.15
C VAL A 67 -1.29 11.81 -5.69
N LEU A 68 -1.63 10.81 -4.88
CA LEU A 68 -2.56 9.72 -5.24
C LEU A 68 -4.00 10.18 -4.97
N GLN A 69 -4.77 10.44 -6.04
CA GLN A 69 -6.13 10.99 -5.96
C GLN A 69 -7.17 10.27 -6.81
N THR A 70 -6.74 9.72 -7.95
CA THR A 70 -7.57 9.14 -9.00
C THR A 70 -7.24 7.66 -9.18
N GLU A 71 -8.16 6.91 -9.78
CA GLU A 71 -7.99 5.49 -10.09
C GLU A 71 -6.71 5.25 -10.91
N ASP A 72 -6.46 6.11 -11.90
CA ASP A 72 -5.26 6.10 -12.74
C ASP A 72 -3.96 6.34 -11.95
N ASP A 73 -4.00 7.04 -10.82
CA ASP A 73 -2.82 7.22 -9.96
C ASP A 73 -2.45 5.89 -9.28
N PHE A 74 -3.43 5.21 -8.72
CA PHE A 74 -3.24 3.92 -8.05
C PHE A 74 -2.87 2.81 -9.04
N ALA A 75 -3.45 2.84 -10.25
CA ALA A 75 -3.07 1.93 -11.33
C ALA A 75 -1.62 2.16 -11.79
N ALA A 76 -1.20 3.42 -11.96
CA ALA A 76 0.16 3.77 -12.35
C ALA A 76 1.20 3.33 -11.29
N LEU A 77 0.91 3.56 -10.00
CA LEU A 77 1.72 3.11 -8.88
C LEU A 77 1.89 1.59 -8.89
N THR A 78 0.77 0.87 -8.96
CA THR A 78 0.76 -0.60 -8.90
C THR A 78 1.46 -1.22 -10.09
N THR A 79 1.24 -0.69 -11.29
CA THR A 79 1.92 -1.12 -12.52
C THR A 79 3.43 -0.91 -12.43
N ALA A 80 3.87 0.24 -11.90
CA ALA A 80 5.30 0.53 -11.74
C ALA A 80 5.98 -0.47 -10.81
N TYR A 81 5.33 -0.81 -9.68
CA TYR A 81 5.78 -1.85 -8.78
C TYR A 81 5.88 -3.21 -9.48
N LEU A 82 4.81 -3.70 -10.11
CA LEU A 82 4.74 -5.03 -10.71
C LEU A 82 5.81 -5.24 -11.79
N ARG A 83 6.06 -4.21 -12.63
CA ARG A 83 7.13 -4.27 -13.64
C ARG A 83 8.51 -4.44 -13.01
N ARG A 84 8.77 -3.75 -11.90
CA ARG A 84 10.02 -3.86 -11.16
C ARG A 84 10.15 -5.22 -10.48
N ALA A 85 9.09 -5.67 -9.82
CA ALA A 85 9.03 -6.96 -9.13
C ALA A 85 9.28 -8.12 -10.12
N ALA A 86 8.60 -8.11 -11.27
CA ALA A 86 8.79 -9.09 -12.33
C ALA A 86 10.25 -9.11 -12.86
N ALA A 87 10.85 -7.93 -13.07
CA ALA A 87 12.26 -7.82 -13.47
C ALA A 87 13.25 -8.33 -12.41
N GLN A 88 12.78 -8.53 -11.18
CA GLN A 88 13.53 -9.11 -10.06
C GLN A 88 13.12 -10.55 -9.74
N GLY A 89 12.41 -11.24 -10.64
CA GLY A 89 12.03 -12.65 -10.49
C GLY A 89 10.90 -12.90 -9.49
N VAL A 90 10.16 -11.87 -9.09
CA VAL A 90 8.92 -12.05 -8.30
C VAL A 90 7.86 -12.67 -9.20
N THR A 91 7.30 -13.80 -8.76
CA THR A 91 6.23 -14.53 -9.45
C THR A 91 4.89 -14.46 -8.70
N HIS A 92 4.94 -14.05 -7.43
CA HIS A 92 3.76 -13.86 -6.58
C HIS A 92 3.97 -12.66 -5.64
N ALA A 93 2.96 -11.80 -5.49
CA ALA A 93 3.00 -10.65 -4.60
C ALA A 93 1.74 -10.56 -3.72
N GLU A 94 1.91 -10.58 -2.40
CA GLU A 94 0.86 -10.23 -1.44
C GLU A 94 1.10 -8.79 -0.94
N ILE A 95 0.22 -7.87 -1.33
CA ILE A 95 0.47 -6.43 -1.28
C ILE A 95 -0.43 -5.78 -0.24
N PHE A 96 0.17 -5.00 0.68
CA PHE A 96 -0.52 -4.13 1.62
C PHE A 96 -0.92 -2.81 0.94
N PHE A 97 -2.07 -2.29 1.35
CA PHE A 97 -2.46 -0.91 1.10
C PHE A 97 -3.19 -0.35 2.32
N ASP A 98 -3.10 0.97 2.49
CA ASP A 98 -3.59 1.72 3.64
C ASP A 98 -4.81 2.58 3.27
N PRO A 99 -6.04 2.03 3.19
CA PRO A 99 -7.20 2.80 2.74
C PRO A 99 -7.39 4.10 3.52
N GLN A 100 -7.16 4.08 4.83
CA GLN A 100 -7.33 5.23 5.71
C GLN A 100 -6.43 6.41 5.31
N THR A 101 -5.23 6.14 4.77
CA THR A 101 -4.32 7.15 4.22
C THR A 101 -4.95 7.93 3.07
N HIS A 102 -5.90 7.33 2.35
CA HIS A 102 -6.56 7.91 1.18
C HIS A 102 -7.96 8.43 1.51
N THR A 103 -8.76 7.65 2.25
CA THR A 103 -10.14 8.01 2.59
C THR A 103 -10.20 9.23 3.50
N ASP A 104 -9.24 9.40 4.42
CA ASP A 104 -9.18 10.59 5.28
C ASP A 104 -8.85 11.86 4.49
N ARG A 105 -8.29 11.71 3.27
CA ARG A 105 -8.04 12.81 2.32
C ARG A 105 -9.19 13.01 1.32
N GLY A 106 -10.30 12.28 1.46
CA GLY A 106 -11.47 12.41 0.60
C GLY A 106 -11.42 11.59 -0.69
N VAL A 107 -10.41 10.72 -0.86
CA VAL A 107 -10.39 9.76 -1.98
C VAL A 107 -11.36 8.63 -1.66
N ALA A 108 -12.26 8.29 -2.57
CA ALA A 108 -13.22 7.22 -2.34
C ALA A 108 -12.51 5.86 -2.24
N PHE A 109 -12.95 5.01 -1.31
CA PHE A 109 -12.40 3.66 -1.12
C PHE A 109 -12.38 2.86 -2.44
N GLY A 110 -13.47 2.92 -3.21
CA GLY A 110 -13.55 2.26 -4.52
C GLY A 110 -12.48 2.74 -5.51
N THR A 111 -12.20 4.06 -5.57
CA THR A 111 -11.15 4.61 -6.43
C THR A 111 -9.77 4.00 -6.15
N VAL A 112 -9.45 3.75 -4.88
CA VAL A 112 -8.20 3.10 -4.48
C VAL A 112 -8.19 1.64 -4.94
N VAL A 113 -9.25 0.90 -4.57
CA VAL A 113 -9.33 -0.55 -4.83
C VAL A 113 -9.40 -0.84 -6.33
N ASP A 114 -10.23 -0.11 -7.08
CA ASP A 114 -10.39 -0.29 -8.53
C ASP A 114 -9.04 -0.08 -9.25
N GLY A 115 -8.31 0.99 -8.90
CA GLY A 115 -7.02 1.29 -9.53
C GLY A 115 -5.95 0.25 -9.20
N ILE A 116 -5.87 -0.21 -7.95
CA ILE A 116 -4.93 -1.27 -7.56
C ILE A 116 -5.31 -2.59 -8.24
N THR A 117 -6.55 -3.05 -8.05
CA THR A 117 -6.98 -4.39 -8.50
C THR A 117 -6.98 -4.53 -10.01
N GLY A 118 -7.33 -3.49 -10.77
CA GLY A 118 -7.19 -3.50 -12.22
C GLY A 118 -5.73 -3.68 -12.68
N ALA A 119 -4.79 -2.97 -12.05
CA ALA A 119 -3.36 -3.13 -12.35
C ALA A 119 -2.81 -4.50 -11.92
N LEU A 120 -3.34 -5.11 -10.86
CA LEU A 120 -3.00 -6.47 -10.46
C LEU A 120 -3.44 -7.51 -11.49
N GLU A 121 -4.67 -7.40 -12.00
CA GLU A 121 -5.19 -8.25 -13.08
C GLU A 121 -4.37 -8.12 -14.37
N ASP A 122 -3.99 -6.89 -14.72
CA ASP A 122 -3.10 -6.60 -15.84
C ASP A 122 -1.69 -7.20 -15.62
N GLY A 123 -1.15 -7.08 -14.41
CA GLY A 123 0.13 -7.66 -14.01
C GLY A 123 0.18 -9.17 -14.15
N GLU A 124 -0.88 -9.88 -13.74
CA GLU A 124 -0.96 -11.32 -13.91
C GLU A 124 -0.98 -11.69 -15.40
N ARG A 125 -1.80 -10.98 -16.21
CA ARG A 125 -1.95 -11.25 -17.64
C ARG A 125 -0.68 -10.94 -18.43
N GLU A 126 -0.02 -9.82 -18.15
CA GLU A 126 1.09 -9.29 -18.97
C GLU A 126 2.47 -9.70 -18.47
N LEU A 127 2.62 -9.89 -17.16
CA LEU A 127 3.91 -10.17 -16.52
C LEU A 127 3.97 -11.56 -15.89
N GLY A 128 2.85 -12.27 -15.76
CA GLY A 128 2.78 -13.57 -15.10
C GLY A 128 2.97 -13.48 -13.57
N VAL A 129 2.75 -12.30 -12.98
CA VAL A 129 2.85 -12.09 -11.53
C VAL A 129 1.46 -12.26 -10.91
N SER A 130 1.25 -13.39 -10.25
CA SER A 130 0.04 -13.59 -9.45
C SER A 130 0.05 -12.67 -8.22
N SER A 131 -1.12 -12.28 -7.70
CA SER A 131 -1.16 -11.38 -6.55
C SER A 131 -2.37 -11.55 -5.65
N GLU A 132 -2.22 -11.13 -4.39
CA GLU A 132 -3.31 -10.97 -3.43
C GLU A 132 -3.22 -9.57 -2.79
N LEU A 133 -4.37 -8.91 -2.58
CA LEU A 133 -4.44 -7.61 -1.91
C LEU A 133 -4.78 -7.79 -0.42
N ILE A 134 -4.10 -7.04 0.45
CA ILE A 134 -4.26 -7.06 1.90
C ILE A 134 -4.65 -5.67 2.41
N LEU A 135 -5.83 -5.59 3.03
CA LEU A 135 -6.39 -4.37 3.62
C LEU A 135 -5.71 -4.06 4.97
N CYS A 136 -4.86 -3.04 5.05
CA CYS A 136 -4.24 -2.65 6.31
C CYS A 136 -5.04 -1.63 7.11
N PHE A 137 -5.09 -1.82 8.42
CA PHE A 137 -5.58 -0.82 9.36
C PHE A 137 -4.43 -0.03 9.96
N LEU A 138 -4.56 1.30 10.00
CA LEU A 138 -3.54 2.18 10.57
C LEU A 138 -3.62 2.18 12.10
N ARG A 139 -2.65 1.55 12.78
CA ARG A 139 -2.77 1.28 14.22
C ARG A 139 -2.72 2.51 15.13
N HIS A 140 -2.18 3.62 14.64
CA HIS A 140 -2.18 4.90 15.36
C HIS A 140 -3.58 5.53 15.42
N LEU A 141 -4.48 5.18 14.50
CA LEU A 141 -5.90 5.60 14.51
C LEU A 141 -6.72 4.75 15.48
N SER A 142 -8.01 5.08 15.66
CA SER A 142 -8.87 4.38 16.61
C SER A 142 -9.36 3.02 16.06
N ALA A 143 -9.77 2.12 16.95
CA ALA A 143 -10.34 0.83 16.55
C ALA A 143 -11.69 1.00 15.83
N GLU A 144 -12.43 2.06 16.16
CA GLU A 144 -13.66 2.46 15.49
C GLU A 144 -13.38 2.89 14.05
N ALA A 145 -12.28 3.60 13.80
CA ALA A 145 -11.87 3.96 12.45
C ALA A 145 -11.57 2.70 11.61
N ALA A 146 -10.85 1.72 12.18
CA ALA A 146 -10.61 0.44 11.53
C ALA A 146 -11.91 -0.34 11.22
N MET A 147 -12.88 -0.34 12.16
CA MET A 147 -14.20 -0.94 11.91
C MET A 147 -14.94 -0.25 10.75
N ALA A 148 -14.92 1.08 10.70
CA ALA A 148 -15.52 1.84 9.62
C ALA A 148 -14.83 1.58 8.26
N THR A 149 -13.52 1.35 8.25
CA THR A 149 -12.78 0.92 7.06
C THR A 149 -13.18 -0.49 6.63
N LEU A 150 -13.35 -1.43 7.56
CA LEU A 150 -13.85 -2.77 7.24
C LEU A 150 -15.28 -2.71 6.66
N ASP A 151 -16.15 -1.83 7.17
CA ASP A 151 -17.48 -1.60 6.60
C ASP A 151 -17.42 -1.10 5.14
N GLN A 152 -16.48 -0.20 4.83
CA GLN A 152 -16.25 0.29 3.46
C GLN A 152 -15.70 -0.80 2.54
N ALA A 153 -14.98 -1.78 3.07
CA ALA A 153 -14.42 -2.90 2.32
C ALA A 153 -15.45 -3.96 1.93
N ALA A 154 -16.62 -4.00 2.59
CA ALA A 154 -17.63 -5.05 2.39
C ALA A 154 -18.06 -5.26 0.92
N PRO A 155 -18.30 -4.22 0.09
CA PRO A 155 -18.61 -4.39 -1.33
C PRO A 155 -17.46 -4.94 -2.18
N PHE A 156 -16.23 -4.89 -1.65
CA PHE A 156 -14.99 -5.27 -2.33
C PHE A 156 -14.34 -6.51 -1.73
N ARG A 157 -15.03 -7.22 -0.84
CA ARG A 157 -14.46 -8.34 -0.07
C ARG A 157 -13.78 -9.39 -0.94
N ASP A 158 -14.36 -9.71 -2.09
CA ASP A 158 -13.83 -10.74 -3.00
C ASP A 158 -12.53 -10.33 -3.69
N ARG A 159 -12.13 -9.06 -3.57
CA ARG A 159 -10.88 -8.53 -4.14
C ARG A 159 -9.73 -8.47 -3.15
N MET A 160 -9.94 -8.93 -1.91
CA MET A 160 -8.96 -8.84 -0.82
C MET A 160 -8.86 -10.18 -0.10
N ALA A 161 -7.64 -10.66 0.10
CA ALA A 161 -7.41 -11.96 0.71
C ALA A 161 -7.31 -11.89 2.24
N ALA A 162 -6.76 -10.79 2.76
CA ALA A 162 -6.45 -10.64 4.18
C ALA A 162 -6.70 -9.21 4.68
N VAL A 163 -6.72 -9.09 6.01
CA VAL A 163 -6.51 -7.82 6.71
C VAL A 163 -5.13 -7.77 7.36
N GLY A 164 -4.56 -6.56 7.43
CA GLY A 164 -3.26 -6.23 8.01
C GLY A 164 -3.36 -5.20 9.13
N LEU A 165 -2.26 -5.00 9.86
CA LEU A 165 -2.09 -3.94 10.85
C LEU A 165 -0.66 -3.40 10.77
N ASP A 166 -0.51 -2.09 10.65
CA ASP A 166 0.77 -1.40 10.48
C ASP A 166 0.74 0.02 11.07
N SER A 167 1.67 0.88 10.64
CA SER A 167 1.91 2.22 11.17
C SER A 167 2.51 2.21 12.59
N SER A 168 2.50 3.36 13.29
CA SER A 168 3.28 3.57 14.54
C SER A 168 2.96 2.55 15.63
N GLU A 169 3.91 1.63 15.88
CA GLU A 169 3.73 0.48 16.77
C GLU A 169 3.70 0.81 18.26
N GLN A 170 4.69 1.59 18.72
CA GLN A 170 4.82 1.91 20.13
C GLN A 170 3.60 2.70 20.63
N GLY A 171 2.96 2.22 21.70
CA GLY A 171 1.75 2.81 22.26
C GLY A 171 0.44 2.37 21.60
N ASN A 172 0.49 1.59 20.51
CA ASN A 172 -0.68 1.09 19.80
C ASN A 172 -0.68 -0.44 19.73
N PRO A 173 -0.94 -1.16 20.84
CA PRO A 173 -0.79 -2.61 20.88
C PRO A 173 -1.83 -3.33 19.99
N PRO A 174 -1.53 -4.55 19.50
CA PRO A 174 -2.48 -5.34 18.70
C PRO A 174 -3.83 -5.57 19.39
N SER A 175 -3.84 -5.66 20.72
CA SER A 175 -5.06 -5.86 21.52
C SER A 175 -6.13 -4.78 21.31
N LYS A 176 -5.72 -3.57 20.89
CA LYS A 176 -6.62 -2.47 20.53
C LYS A 176 -7.54 -2.83 19.36
N PHE A 177 -7.10 -3.70 18.46
CA PHE A 177 -7.80 -4.05 17.21
C PHE A 177 -8.42 -5.45 17.23
N THR A 178 -8.50 -6.11 18.39
CA THR A 178 -9.04 -7.47 18.52
C THR A 178 -10.42 -7.63 17.86
N ALA A 179 -11.35 -6.71 18.12
CA ALA A 179 -12.72 -6.82 17.63
C ALA A 179 -12.83 -6.73 16.10
N VAL A 180 -12.07 -5.84 15.46
CA VAL A 180 -12.09 -5.70 13.98
C VAL A 180 -11.43 -6.92 13.32
N PHE A 181 -10.38 -7.48 13.91
CA PHE A 181 -9.74 -8.71 13.43
C PHE A 181 -10.64 -9.95 13.59
N GLU A 182 -11.36 -10.07 14.71
CA GLU A 182 -12.34 -11.14 14.91
C GLU A 182 -13.46 -11.06 13.88
N ARG A 183 -13.99 -9.86 13.63
CA ARG A 183 -15.01 -9.63 12.61
C ARG A 183 -14.49 -9.95 11.21
N ALA A 184 -13.31 -9.47 10.83
CA ALA A 184 -12.71 -9.76 9.53
C ALA A 184 -12.54 -11.27 9.30
N ARG A 185 -12.09 -12.02 10.31
CA ARG A 185 -12.02 -13.49 10.22
C ARG A 185 -13.40 -14.14 10.06
N ALA A 186 -14.41 -13.64 10.76
CA ALA A 186 -15.80 -14.12 10.60
C ALA A 186 -16.36 -13.84 9.20
N GLU A 187 -15.91 -12.76 8.55
CA GLU A 187 -16.21 -12.42 7.15
C GLU A 187 -15.29 -13.15 6.13
N GLY A 188 -14.39 -14.01 6.63
CA GLY A 188 -13.57 -14.94 5.86
C GLY A 188 -12.18 -14.40 5.45
N TYR A 189 -11.79 -13.22 5.90
CA TYR A 189 -10.44 -12.70 5.63
C TYR A 189 -9.38 -13.54 6.36
N ARG A 190 -8.22 -13.72 5.72
CA ARG A 190 -6.98 -14.06 6.44
C ARG A 190 -6.54 -12.85 7.28
N ALA A 191 -5.58 -13.04 8.19
CA ALA A 191 -5.13 -11.98 9.07
C ALA A 191 -3.62 -12.02 9.29
N VAL A 192 -2.97 -10.87 9.10
CA VAL A 192 -1.55 -10.63 9.35
C VAL A 192 -1.38 -9.32 10.14
N ALA A 193 -0.23 -9.11 10.78
CA ALA A 193 0.06 -7.88 11.51
C ALA A 193 1.57 -7.66 11.63
N HIS A 194 2.00 -6.40 11.59
CA HIS A 194 3.33 -6.01 12.04
C HIS A 194 3.43 -6.20 13.56
N ALA A 195 4.50 -6.86 14.00
CA ALA A 195 4.84 -7.03 15.41
C ALA A 195 6.34 -7.36 15.53
N GLY A 196 7.08 -6.60 16.34
CA GLY A 196 8.51 -6.78 16.61
C GLY A 196 9.08 -5.64 17.44
#